data_AF-A0A956S817-F1
#
_entry.id   AF-A0A956S817-F1
#
_cell.length_a   1.000
_cell.length_b   1.000
_cell.length_c   1.000
_cell.angle_alpha   90.00
_cell.angle_beta   90.00
_cell.angle_gamma   90.00
#
_symmetry.space_group_name_H-M   'P 1'
#
loop_
_entity.id
_entity.type
_entity.pdbx_description
1 polymer ?
#
loop_
_entity_poly.entity_id
_entity_poly.type
_entity_poly.pdbx_seq_one_letter_code
_entity_poly.pdbx_strand_id
1 'polypeptide(L)'
;ILNIPELKPDIEGIDQVYANVILDNVKLIETPFAYKKYTLYSLYEEIIGLPDLLEVGPLTTAVDAVLAVLSNPDDPLTPGVVQLLEGLLSSLAPYSNVPVISALITSLENIITDVGTLVKDITSALDAVIAAVLNLVAAINSEPNNVDLICSLIQVVIDTLNTLKTIIESVVGIVEGLLDTLTAVLDVVAAIPVVGPIVAGLIQGVIDGVQLLLDSLTNTLVAAVTNLIDGLLTTLVNVNCTNSCIFKLIGNAEGTCLTGRKLIIEGTLKQKIVYTAEVDVQSVHSANYEVPFIAFIIPYAKFEGATYQENIEVYDPVTDGPIVINGYNYDCELGINVDLCEEFNIEKCIEDIYVYALDKRRIFKNITVF
;
A
#
# COMPACT_ATOMS: atom_id res chain seq x y z
N ILE A 1 -1.90 -15.17 56.44
CA ILE A 1 -1.67 -15.23 57.91
C ILE A 1 -0.20 -15.50 58.13
N LEU A 2 0.44 -14.78 59.05
CA LEU A 2 1.83 -14.99 59.47
C LEU A 2 1.85 -15.61 60.86
N ASN A 3 2.78 -16.54 61.09
CA ASN A 3 2.97 -17.16 62.40
C ASN A 3 4.24 -16.61 63.05
N ILE A 4 4.20 -16.34 64.35
CA ILE A 4 5.38 -16.00 65.12
C ILE A 4 6.28 -17.25 65.23
N PRO A 5 7.58 -17.16 64.89
CA PRO A 5 8.50 -18.28 65.05
C PRO A 5 8.50 -18.83 66.47
N GLU A 6 8.63 -20.15 66.66
CA GLU A 6 8.56 -20.78 67.99
C GLU A 6 9.55 -20.18 68.99
N LEU A 7 10.75 -19.83 68.52
CA LEU A 7 11.84 -19.22 69.30
C LEU A 7 11.55 -17.79 69.76
N LYS A 8 10.45 -17.18 69.32
CA LYS A 8 10.03 -15.82 69.65
C LYS A 8 8.87 -15.85 70.64
N PRO A 9 8.79 -14.89 71.58
CA PRO A 9 7.74 -14.85 72.58
C PRO A 9 6.37 -14.50 71.96
N ASP A 10 5.31 -14.84 72.70
CA ASP A 10 3.92 -14.53 72.38
C ASP A 10 3.69 -13.01 72.28
N ILE A 11 2.75 -12.59 71.44
CA ILE A 11 2.44 -11.19 71.16
C ILE A 11 1.46 -10.64 72.21
N GLU A 12 1.82 -9.51 72.83
CA GLU A 12 0.89 -8.66 73.58
C GLU A 12 0.28 -7.59 72.67
N GLY A 13 1.10 -6.92 71.86
CA GLY A 13 0.66 -5.87 70.93
C GLY A 13 1.64 -5.64 69.78
N ILE A 14 1.12 -5.23 68.61
CA ILE A 14 1.95 -4.88 67.44
C ILE A 14 2.29 -3.39 67.52
N ASP A 15 3.58 -3.08 67.46
CA ASP A 15 4.08 -1.72 67.59
C ASP A 15 4.27 -1.07 66.21
N GLN A 16 4.93 -1.78 65.29
CA GLN A 16 5.31 -1.25 63.98
C GLN A 16 5.35 -2.36 62.92
N VAL A 17 5.03 -1.97 61.69
CA VAL A 17 5.14 -2.83 60.51
C VAL A 17 5.97 -2.13 59.46
N TYR A 18 6.98 -2.82 58.98
CA TYR A 18 7.76 -2.42 57.82
C TYR A 18 7.52 -3.40 56.69
N ALA A 19 7.27 -2.89 55.49
CA ALA A 19 7.20 -3.67 54.27
C ALA A 19 8.12 -3.03 53.22
N ASN A 20 8.80 -3.87 52.46
CA ASN A 20 9.61 -3.46 51.34
C ASN A 20 9.50 -4.51 50.24
N VAL A 21 9.30 -4.06 49.01
CA VAL A 21 9.28 -4.93 47.83
C VAL A 21 10.68 -4.93 47.23
N ILE A 22 11.21 -6.10 46.92
CA ILE A 22 12.43 -6.25 46.11
C ILE A 22 12.00 -6.85 44.78
N LEU A 23 12.41 -6.23 43.67
CA LEU A 23 12.28 -6.82 42.35
C LEU A 23 13.56 -7.61 42.10
N ASP A 24 13.43 -8.93 42.07
CA ASP A 24 14.57 -9.85 41.93
C ASP A 24 14.94 -10.02 40.46
N ASN A 25 13.94 -10.07 39.58
CA ASN A 25 14.11 -10.20 38.14
C ASN A 25 12.94 -9.55 37.41
N VAL A 26 13.25 -8.84 36.33
CA VAL A 26 12.27 -8.28 35.39
C VAL A 26 12.63 -8.81 34.01
N LYS A 27 11.73 -9.58 33.43
CA LYS A 27 11.94 -10.17 32.11
C LYS A 27 10.80 -9.80 31.18
N LEU A 28 11.14 -9.17 30.06
CA LEU A 28 10.23 -9.06 28.92
C LEU A 28 10.31 -10.38 28.14
N ILE A 29 9.16 -10.97 27.85
CA ILE A 29 9.04 -12.11 26.96
C ILE A 29 8.11 -11.78 25.80
N GLU A 30 8.39 -12.41 24.66
CA GLU A 30 7.46 -12.48 23.55
C GLU A 30 6.32 -13.44 23.90
N THR A 31 5.11 -13.02 23.56
CA THR A 31 3.91 -13.84 23.68
C THR A 31 3.19 -13.88 22.35
N PRO A 32 2.19 -14.76 22.17
CA PRO A 32 1.31 -14.67 21.02
C PRO A 32 0.76 -13.25 20.86
N PHE A 33 0.73 -12.80 19.61
CA PHE A 33 0.12 -11.56 19.17
C PHE A 33 -1.19 -11.91 18.46
N ALA A 34 -2.30 -11.36 18.94
CA ALA A 34 -3.61 -11.61 18.36
C ALA A 34 -4.33 -10.30 18.03
N TYR A 35 -4.79 -10.21 16.79
CA TYR A 35 -5.46 -9.04 16.26
C TYR A 35 -6.53 -9.43 15.24
N LYS A 36 -7.47 -8.52 14.99
CA LYS A 36 -8.37 -8.57 13.85
C LYS A 36 -8.06 -7.39 12.93
N LYS A 37 -7.90 -7.67 11.64
CA LYS A 37 -7.73 -6.66 10.59
C LYS A 37 -9.09 -6.13 10.13
N TYR A 38 -9.07 -4.88 9.72
CA TYR A 38 -10.21 -4.13 9.22
C TYR A 38 -9.76 -3.18 8.12
N THR A 39 -10.72 -2.81 7.27
CA THR A 39 -10.56 -1.78 6.25
C THR A 39 -11.28 -0.53 6.69
N LEU A 40 -10.69 0.66 6.48
CA LEU A 40 -11.41 1.93 6.65
C LEU A 40 -12.71 1.92 5.85
N TYR A 41 -13.81 2.31 6.49
CA TYR A 41 -15.12 2.26 5.84
C TYR A 41 -15.19 3.20 4.62
N SER A 42 -14.56 4.38 4.70
CA SER A 42 -14.48 5.32 3.57
C SER A 42 -13.79 4.70 2.35
N LEU A 43 -12.69 3.96 2.54
CA LEU A 43 -12.03 3.28 1.44
C LEU A 43 -12.92 2.16 0.87
N TYR A 44 -13.59 1.41 1.75
CA TYR A 44 -14.51 0.38 1.31
C TYR A 44 -15.61 0.96 0.41
N GLU A 45 -16.21 2.11 0.80
CA GLU A 45 -17.20 2.81 -0.02
C GLU A 45 -16.65 3.27 -1.37
N GLU A 46 -15.43 3.81 -1.39
CA GLU A 46 -14.74 4.17 -2.64
C GLU A 46 -14.56 2.95 -3.55
N ILE A 47 -14.08 1.82 -2.99
CA ILE A 47 -13.81 0.58 -3.73
C ILE A 47 -15.08 -0.01 -4.33
N ILE A 48 -16.18 -0.12 -3.56
CA ILE A 48 -17.42 -0.71 -4.07
C ILE A 48 -18.13 0.17 -5.09
N GLY A 49 -17.81 1.47 -5.12
CA GLY A 49 -18.30 2.41 -6.14
C GLY A 49 -17.50 2.35 -7.46
N LEU A 50 -16.29 1.77 -7.46
CA LEU A 50 -15.46 1.71 -8.66
C LEU A 50 -16.11 0.97 -9.84
N PRO A 51 -16.79 -0.17 -9.68
CA PRO A 51 -17.41 -0.86 -10.81
C PRO A 51 -18.40 0.00 -11.61
N ASP A 52 -19.15 0.89 -10.93
CA ASP A 52 -20.09 1.82 -11.56
C ASP A 52 -19.38 2.98 -12.28
N LEU A 53 -18.14 3.31 -11.86
CA LEU A 53 -17.32 4.34 -12.51
C LEU A 53 -16.47 3.75 -13.65
N LEU A 54 -16.06 2.49 -13.51
CA LEU A 54 -15.28 1.72 -14.46
C LEU A 54 -16.17 0.90 -15.40
N GLU A 55 -17.42 1.32 -15.65
CA GLU A 55 -18.37 0.56 -16.45
C GLU A 55 -17.68 0.04 -17.72
N VAL A 56 -17.63 -1.29 -17.82
CA VAL A 56 -16.87 -1.98 -18.87
C VAL A 56 -17.43 -1.63 -20.25
N GLY A 57 -18.73 -1.36 -20.38
CA GLY A 57 -19.38 -1.00 -21.65
C GLY A 57 -18.90 0.33 -22.25
N PRO A 58 -18.97 1.45 -21.53
CA PRO A 58 -18.33 2.71 -21.92
C PRO A 58 -16.84 2.57 -22.18
N LEU A 59 -16.11 1.80 -21.36
CA LEU A 59 -14.68 1.54 -21.60
C LEU A 59 -14.45 0.81 -22.92
N THR A 60 -15.17 -0.29 -23.19
CA THR A 60 -15.05 -0.99 -24.48
C THR A 60 -15.47 -0.10 -25.64
N THR A 61 -16.49 0.75 -25.47
CA THR A 61 -16.92 1.70 -26.51
C THR A 61 -15.84 2.74 -26.81
N ALA A 62 -15.17 3.25 -25.77
CA ALA A 62 -14.07 4.20 -25.93
C ALA A 62 -12.86 3.54 -26.60
N VAL A 63 -12.53 2.31 -26.22
CA VAL A 63 -11.47 1.52 -26.88
C VAL A 63 -11.85 1.21 -28.32
N ASP A 64 -13.08 0.81 -28.59
CA ASP A 64 -13.59 0.54 -29.94
C ASP A 64 -13.53 1.79 -30.82
N ALA A 65 -13.79 2.98 -30.26
CA ALA A 65 -13.64 4.24 -30.98
C ALA A 65 -12.17 4.52 -31.35
N VAL A 66 -11.22 4.21 -30.46
CA VAL A 66 -9.78 4.29 -30.75
C VAL A 66 -9.37 3.26 -31.79
N LEU A 67 -9.84 2.02 -31.68
CA LEU A 67 -9.57 0.96 -32.66
C LEU A 67 -10.20 1.26 -34.02
N ALA A 68 -11.34 1.95 -34.06
CA ALA A 68 -11.95 2.43 -35.28
C ALA A 68 -11.06 3.46 -35.98
N VAL A 69 -10.47 4.40 -35.24
CA VAL A 69 -9.46 5.33 -35.79
C VAL A 69 -8.28 4.56 -36.40
N LEU A 70 -7.89 3.43 -35.80
CA LEU A 70 -6.83 2.56 -36.31
C LEU A 70 -7.25 1.60 -37.43
N SER A 71 -8.54 1.40 -37.69
CA SER A 71 -9.01 0.34 -38.61
C SER A 71 -9.94 0.83 -39.72
N ASN A 72 -10.37 2.09 -39.71
CA ASN A 72 -11.43 2.56 -40.58
C ASN A 72 -10.95 2.74 -42.04
N PRO A 73 -11.49 1.98 -43.02
CA PRO A 73 -11.19 2.12 -44.46
C PRO A 73 -11.53 3.49 -45.05
N ASP A 74 -12.45 4.22 -44.42
CA ASP A 74 -12.94 5.54 -44.86
C ASP A 74 -12.33 6.71 -44.07
N ASP A 75 -11.40 6.45 -43.13
CA ASP A 75 -10.70 7.46 -42.30
C ASP A 75 -9.24 7.61 -42.76
N PRO A 76 -8.71 8.84 -42.92
CA PRO A 76 -7.37 9.09 -43.45
C PRO A 76 -6.18 8.48 -42.68
N LEU A 77 -6.35 7.81 -41.52
CA LEU A 77 -5.26 7.51 -40.58
C LEU A 77 -4.53 6.18 -40.73
N THR A 78 -5.12 5.10 -41.26
CA THR A 78 -4.42 3.79 -41.33
C THR A 78 -4.46 3.16 -42.71
N PRO A 79 -5.61 2.94 -43.36
CA PRO A 79 -5.62 2.61 -44.78
C PRO A 79 -5.22 3.82 -45.62
N GLY A 80 -5.56 5.06 -45.22
CA GLY A 80 -5.15 6.28 -45.94
C GLY A 80 -3.64 6.53 -45.94
N VAL A 81 -2.97 6.29 -44.81
CA VAL A 81 -1.54 6.59 -44.63
C VAL A 81 -0.66 5.53 -45.26
N VAL A 82 -0.94 4.26 -44.97
CA VAL A 82 -0.21 3.16 -45.60
C VAL A 82 -0.45 3.20 -47.12
N GLN A 83 -1.67 3.48 -47.60
CA GLN A 83 -1.90 3.67 -49.04
C GLN A 83 -1.20 4.91 -49.60
N LEU A 84 -1.09 6.01 -48.86
CA LEU A 84 -0.36 7.20 -49.31
C LEU A 84 1.13 6.91 -49.46
N LEU A 85 1.72 6.23 -48.47
CA LEU A 85 3.12 5.80 -48.49
C LEU A 85 3.37 4.73 -49.57
N GLU A 86 2.48 3.77 -49.75
CA GLU A 86 2.54 2.75 -50.82
C GLU A 86 2.36 3.36 -52.22
N GLY A 87 1.43 4.31 -52.38
CA GLY A 87 1.20 5.04 -53.63
C GLY A 87 2.40 5.91 -54.00
N LEU A 88 3.08 6.46 -53.00
CA LEU A 88 4.33 7.17 -53.17
C LEU A 88 5.49 6.24 -53.54
N LEU A 89 5.66 5.12 -52.83
CA LEU A 89 6.65 4.10 -53.19
C LEU A 89 6.49 3.68 -54.65
N SER A 90 5.25 3.49 -55.09
CA SER A 90 4.91 3.19 -56.47
C SER A 90 5.32 4.31 -57.45
N SER A 91 5.22 5.57 -57.03
CA SER A 91 5.59 6.75 -57.81
C SER A 91 7.10 6.99 -57.89
N LEU A 92 7.85 6.57 -56.86
CA LEU A 92 9.31 6.67 -56.78
C LEU A 92 10.04 5.47 -57.40
N ALA A 93 9.39 4.30 -57.46
CA ALA A 93 9.95 3.06 -58.00
C ALA A 93 10.65 3.21 -59.38
N PRO A 94 10.12 3.98 -60.36
CA PRO A 94 10.78 4.19 -61.65
C PRO A 94 12.15 4.88 -61.57
N TYR A 95 12.43 5.58 -60.47
CA TYR A 95 13.64 6.36 -60.25
C TYR A 95 14.61 5.72 -59.25
N SER A 96 14.35 4.47 -58.82
CA SER A 96 15.16 3.70 -57.86
C SER A 96 16.64 3.56 -58.24
N ASN A 97 17.00 3.73 -59.52
CA ASN A 97 18.39 3.72 -59.98
C ASN A 97 19.20 4.95 -59.51
N VAL A 98 18.56 5.99 -58.99
CA VAL A 98 19.23 7.15 -58.38
C VAL A 98 19.53 6.83 -56.91
N PRO A 99 20.79 6.83 -56.45
CA PRO A 99 21.14 6.38 -55.10
C PRO A 99 20.37 7.08 -53.97
N VAL A 100 20.14 8.39 -54.11
CA VAL A 100 19.38 9.19 -53.12
C VAL A 100 17.90 8.77 -53.08
N ILE A 101 17.31 8.42 -54.23
CA ILE A 101 15.92 7.96 -54.32
C ILE A 101 15.80 6.53 -53.78
N SER A 102 16.79 5.66 -54.05
CA SER A 102 16.83 4.32 -53.45
C SER A 102 16.88 4.38 -51.91
N ALA A 103 17.70 5.28 -51.34
CA ALA A 103 17.77 5.46 -49.89
C ALA A 103 16.46 6.00 -49.30
N LEU A 104 15.78 6.88 -50.02
CA LEU A 104 14.45 7.37 -49.66
C LEU A 104 13.40 6.25 -49.67
N ILE A 105 13.38 5.40 -50.70
CA ILE A 105 12.49 4.24 -50.79
C ILE A 105 12.68 3.33 -49.57
N THR A 106 13.93 2.98 -49.23
CA THR A 106 14.21 2.15 -48.04
C THR A 106 13.77 2.81 -46.73
N SER A 107 13.93 4.14 -46.62
CA SER A 107 13.47 4.88 -45.43
C SER A 107 11.95 4.82 -45.30
N LEU A 108 11.21 4.98 -46.40
CA LEU A 108 9.75 4.88 -46.43
C LEU A 108 9.26 3.45 -46.09
N GLU A 109 9.92 2.41 -46.59
CA GLU A 109 9.59 1.00 -46.28
C GLU A 109 9.76 0.67 -44.78
N ASN A 110 10.85 1.16 -44.17
CA ASN A 110 11.07 0.99 -42.73
C ASN A 110 9.96 1.65 -41.92
N ILE A 111 9.49 2.82 -42.35
CA ILE A 111 8.45 3.57 -41.64
C ILE A 111 7.09 2.91 -41.76
N ILE A 112 6.74 2.38 -42.92
CA ILE A 112 5.51 1.58 -43.07
C ILE A 112 5.55 0.41 -42.07
N THR A 113 6.72 -0.21 -41.90
CA THR A 113 6.93 -1.30 -40.94
C THR A 113 6.84 -0.82 -39.49
N ASP A 114 7.45 0.31 -39.15
CA ASP A 114 7.45 0.88 -37.80
C ASP A 114 6.04 1.34 -37.41
N VAL A 115 5.33 2.03 -38.29
CA VAL A 115 3.92 2.42 -38.12
C VAL A 115 3.03 1.19 -37.97
N GLY A 116 3.23 0.14 -38.78
CA GLY A 116 2.48 -1.11 -38.65
C GLY A 116 2.72 -1.81 -37.30
N THR A 117 3.96 -1.80 -36.81
CA THR A 117 4.32 -2.36 -35.49
C THR A 117 3.67 -1.55 -34.37
N LEU A 118 3.71 -0.24 -34.46
CA LEU A 118 3.14 0.68 -33.49
C LEU A 118 1.61 0.55 -33.35
N VAL A 119 0.89 0.42 -34.47
CA VAL A 119 -0.56 0.16 -34.46
C VAL A 119 -0.88 -1.15 -33.72
N LYS A 120 -0.06 -2.18 -33.92
CA LYS A 120 -0.20 -3.47 -33.22
C LYS A 120 0.10 -3.34 -31.73
N ASP A 121 1.13 -2.58 -31.36
CA ASP A 121 1.51 -2.35 -29.97
C ASP A 121 0.44 -1.55 -29.22
N ILE A 122 -0.15 -0.53 -29.85
CA ILE A 122 -1.30 0.23 -29.31
C ILE A 122 -2.50 -0.70 -29.09
N THR A 123 -2.86 -1.50 -30.10
CA THR A 123 -3.97 -2.47 -29.99
C THR A 123 -3.74 -3.44 -28.83
N SER A 124 -2.54 -4.01 -28.73
CA SER A 124 -2.18 -4.97 -27.67
C SER A 124 -2.21 -4.32 -26.27
N ALA A 125 -1.78 -3.06 -26.18
CA ALA A 125 -1.82 -2.31 -24.92
C ALA A 125 -3.25 -1.96 -24.50
N LEU A 126 -4.13 -1.60 -25.44
CA LEU A 126 -5.56 -1.38 -25.17
C LEU A 126 -6.25 -2.66 -24.67
N ASP A 127 -5.97 -3.81 -25.28
CA ASP A 127 -6.46 -5.11 -24.81
C ASP A 127 -5.99 -5.40 -23.37
N ALA A 128 -4.72 -5.09 -23.07
CA ALA A 128 -4.17 -5.24 -21.73
C ALA A 128 -4.86 -4.32 -20.71
N VAL A 129 -5.19 -3.07 -21.08
CA VAL A 129 -5.95 -2.15 -20.22
C VAL A 129 -7.33 -2.73 -19.91
N ILE A 130 -8.06 -3.22 -20.93
CA ILE A 130 -9.37 -3.85 -20.73
C ILE A 130 -9.25 -5.05 -19.79
N ALA A 131 -8.28 -5.93 -20.01
CA ALA A 131 -8.07 -7.10 -19.18
C ALA A 131 -7.74 -6.73 -17.72
N ALA A 132 -6.91 -5.72 -17.50
CA ALA A 132 -6.56 -5.24 -16.17
C ALA A 132 -7.80 -4.68 -15.43
N VAL A 133 -8.60 -3.86 -16.11
CA VAL A 133 -9.85 -3.31 -15.54
C VAL A 133 -10.85 -4.43 -15.23
N LEU A 134 -11.03 -5.40 -16.14
CA LEU A 134 -11.90 -6.54 -15.91
C LEU A 134 -11.49 -7.37 -14.69
N ASN A 135 -10.20 -7.61 -14.52
CA ASN A 135 -9.67 -8.33 -13.35
C ASN A 135 -9.90 -7.55 -12.05
N LEU A 136 -9.71 -6.23 -12.08
CA LEU A 136 -10.01 -5.36 -10.94
C LEU A 136 -11.50 -5.41 -10.58
N VAL A 137 -12.40 -5.21 -11.55
CA VAL A 137 -13.85 -5.24 -11.33
C VAL A 137 -14.31 -6.61 -10.85
N ALA A 138 -13.74 -7.70 -11.39
CA ALA A 138 -14.03 -9.06 -10.93
C ALA A 138 -13.62 -9.25 -9.46
N ALA A 139 -12.42 -8.80 -9.07
CA ALA A 139 -11.93 -8.89 -7.70
C ALA A 139 -12.79 -8.09 -6.72
N ILE A 140 -13.20 -6.87 -7.10
CA ILE A 140 -14.11 -6.04 -6.30
C ILE A 140 -15.44 -6.77 -6.09
N ASN A 141 -16.01 -7.35 -7.14
CA ASN A 141 -17.30 -8.04 -7.05
C ASN A 141 -17.24 -9.36 -6.26
N SER A 142 -16.12 -10.09 -6.31
CA SER A 142 -15.99 -11.37 -5.62
C SER A 142 -15.48 -11.24 -4.19
N GLU A 143 -14.56 -10.32 -3.94
CA GLU A 143 -13.85 -10.15 -2.67
C GLU A 143 -13.66 -8.66 -2.32
N PRO A 144 -14.74 -7.86 -2.15
CA PRO A 144 -14.66 -6.41 -1.92
C PRO A 144 -13.87 -6.02 -0.66
N ASN A 145 -13.63 -6.99 0.23
CA ASN A 145 -12.92 -6.83 1.49
C ASN A 145 -11.42 -7.13 1.39
N ASN A 146 -10.95 -7.64 0.25
CA ASN A 146 -9.56 -7.98 0.02
C ASN A 146 -8.80 -6.76 -0.54
N VAL A 147 -8.62 -5.75 0.31
CA VAL A 147 -8.01 -4.47 -0.08
C VAL A 147 -6.61 -4.64 -0.64
N ASP A 148 -5.80 -5.52 -0.07
CA ASP A 148 -4.44 -5.79 -0.55
C ASP A 148 -4.45 -6.25 -2.02
N LEU A 149 -5.36 -7.18 -2.35
CA LEU A 149 -5.56 -7.65 -3.73
C LEU A 149 -6.09 -6.53 -4.64
N ILE A 150 -7.12 -5.80 -4.19
CA ILE A 150 -7.75 -4.74 -4.98
C ILE A 150 -6.75 -3.62 -5.27
N CYS A 151 -6.02 -3.15 -4.27
CA CYS A 151 -4.97 -2.14 -4.42
C CYS A 151 -3.84 -2.60 -5.34
N SER A 152 -3.42 -3.87 -5.24
CA SER A 152 -2.46 -4.45 -6.17
C SER A 152 -2.98 -4.43 -7.62
N LEU A 153 -4.26 -4.74 -7.83
CA LEU A 153 -4.89 -4.72 -9.16
C LEU A 153 -5.10 -3.28 -9.68
N ILE A 154 -5.42 -2.31 -8.82
CA ILE A 154 -5.43 -0.89 -9.19
C ILE A 154 -4.06 -0.47 -9.72
N GLN A 155 -2.99 -0.87 -9.04
CA GLN A 155 -1.63 -0.57 -9.50
C GLN A 155 -1.32 -1.21 -10.85
N VAL A 156 -1.76 -2.45 -11.08
CA VAL A 156 -1.64 -3.10 -12.40
C VAL A 156 -2.36 -2.31 -13.50
N VAL A 157 -3.55 -1.77 -13.23
CA VAL A 157 -4.25 -0.91 -14.19
C VAL A 157 -3.44 0.36 -14.47
N ILE A 158 -2.96 1.04 -13.43
CA ILE A 158 -2.14 2.26 -13.55
C ILE A 158 -0.87 1.99 -14.38
N ASP A 159 -0.15 0.92 -14.11
CA ASP A 159 1.08 0.55 -14.82
C ASP A 159 0.80 0.25 -16.30
N THR A 160 -0.33 -0.39 -16.58
CA THR A 160 -0.76 -0.70 -17.96
C THR A 160 -1.13 0.58 -18.71
N LEU A 161 -1.80 1.54 -18.06
CA LEU A 161 -2.10 2.86 -18.63
C LEU A 161 -0.83 3.66 -18.92
N ASN A 162 0.15 3.63 -18.03
CA ASN A 162 1.46 4.27 -18.25
C ASN A 162 2.24 3.64 -19.40
N THR A 163 2.11 2.32 -19.59
CA THR A 163 2.67 1.62 -20.75
C THR A 163 2.03 2.12 -22.04
N LEU A 164 0.69 2.19 -22.11
CA LEU A 164 -0.03 2.74 -23.26
C LEU A 164 0.36 4.20 -23.53
N LYS A 165 0.53 5.01 -22.48
CA LYS A 165 1.01 6.40 -22.58
C LYS A 165 2.40 6.48 -23.22
N THR A 166 3.32 5.61 -22.82
CA THR A 166 4.67 5.58 -23.39
C THR A 166 4.63 5.19 -24.87
N ILE A 167 3.78 4.22 -25.23
CA ILE A 167 3.59 3.80 -26.63
C ILE A 167 3.05 4.98 -27.44
N ILE A 168 2.01 5.68 -26.98
CA ILE A 168 1.41 6.79 -27.73
C ILE A 168 2.38 7.97 -27.91
N GLU A 169 3.22 8.26 -26.92
CA GLU A 169 4.25 9.30 -27.00
C GLU A 169 5.34 8.95 -28.02
N SER A 170 5.65 7.66 -28.21
CA SER A 170 6.64 7.21 -29.22
C SER A 170 6.20 7.44 -30.67
N VAL A 171 4.88 7.50 -30.90
CA VAL A 171 4.28 7.63 -32.23
C VAL A 171 4.66 8.95 -32.89
N VAL A 172 4.57 10.05 -32.12
CA VAL A 172 4.89 11.40 -32.61
C VAL A 172 6.36 11.48 -33.02
N GLY A 173 7.26 10.93 -32.19
CA GLY A 173 8.70 10.96 -32.45
C GLY A 173 9.12 10.21 -33.71
N ILE A 174 8.46 9.09 -34.05
CA ILE A 174 8.73 8.34 -35.28
C ILE A 174 8.39 9.19 -36.52
N VAL A 175 7.23 9.86 -36.50
CA VAL A 175 6.76 10.65 -37.64
C VAL A 175 7.53 11.96 -37.78
N GLU A 176 7.89 12.62 -36.67
CA GLU A 176 8.77 13.81 -36.69
C GLU A 176 10.15 13.48 -37.27
N GLY A 177 10.78 12.37 -36.85
CA GLY A 177 12.08 11.94 -37.38
C GLY A 177 12.06 11.63 -38.88
N LEU A 178 10.93 11.15 -39.40
CA LEU A 178 10.72 11.00 -40.84
C LEU A 178 10.67 12.35 -41.56
N LEU A 179 9.88 13.28 -41.05
CA LEU A 179 9.73 14.61 -41.64
C LEU A 179 11.08 15.32 -41.76
N ASP A 180 11.92 15.23 -40.74
CA ASP A 180 13.29 15.74 -40.74
C ASP A 180 14.14 15.07 -41.83
N THR A 181 14.05 13.75 -41.96
CA THR A 181 14.78 12.98 -42.98
C THR A 181 14.36 13.40 -44.39
N LEU A 182 13.07 13.55 -44.67
CA LEU A 182 12.55 13.97 -45.98
C LEU A 182 12.98 15.39 -46.33
N THR A 183 12.91 16.30 -45.35
CA THR A 183 13.31 17.70 -45.52
C THR A 183 14.79 17.78 -45.89
N ALA A 184 15.65 17.01 -45.21
CA ALA A 184 17.08 16.94 -45.54
C ALA A 184 17.33 16.36 -46.96
N VAL A 185 16.57 15.36 -47.37
CA VAL A 185 16.67 14.77 -48.73
C VAL A 185 16.22 15.75 -49.81
N LEU A 186 15.15 16.52 -49.55
CA LEU A 186 14.65 17.55 -50.46
C LEU A 186 15.75 18.58 -50.78
N ASP A 187 16.45 19.08 -49.76
CA ASP A 187 17.52 20.06 -49.91
C ASP A 187 18.65 19.55 -50.82
N VAL A 188 19.02 18.27 -50.69
CA VAL A 188 20.06 17.63 -51.51
C VAL A 188 19.58 17.45 -52.95
N VAL A 189 18.35 16.99 -53.15
CA VAL A 189 17.80 16.69 -54.49
C VAL A 189 17.49 17.97 -55.28
N ALA A 190 17.03 19.01 -54.61
CA ALA A 190 16.77 20.32 -55.23
C ALA A 190 18.03 20.94 -55.86
N ALA A 191 19.22 20.57 -55.38
CA ALA A 191 20.49 21.03 -55.91
C ALA A 191 20.94 20.30 -57.21
N ILE A 192 20.24 19.24 -57.65
CA ILE A 192 20.61 18.44 -58.84
C ILE A 192 20.12 19.13 -60.13
N PRO A 193 21.00 19.43 -61.12
CA PRO A 193 20.58 20.05 -62.37
C PRO A 193 19.61 19.20 -63.19
N VAL A 194 18.63 19.85 -63.83
CA VAL A 194 17.63 19.28 -64.78
C VAL A 194 16.62 18.31 -64.16
N VAL A 195 17.06 17.28 -63.44
CA VAL A 195 16.19 16.26 -62.83
C VAL A 195 15.79 16.60 -61.39
N GLY A 196 16.56 17.45 -60.70
CA GLY A 196 16.29 17.87 -59.31
C GLY A 196 14.92 18.51 -59.12
N PRO A 197 14.46 19.45 -59.95
CA PRO A 197 13.14 20.08 -59.79
C PRO A 197 11.96 19.10 -59.87
N ILE A 198 12.05 18.07 -60.72
CA ILE A 198 10.98 17.06 -60.87
C ILE A 198 10.91 16.18 -59.63
N VAL A 199 12.07 15.67 -59.17
CA VAL A 199 12.14 14.80 -57.99
C VAL A 199 11.88 15.58 -56.70
N ALA A 200 12.32 16.83 -56.60
CA ALA A 200 12.02 17.72 -55.48
C ALA A 200 10.51 18.00 -55.36
N GLY A 201 9.80 18.19 -56.47
CA GLY A 201 8.34 18.31 -56.46
C GLY A 201 7.63 17.05 -55.95
N LEU A 202 8.15 15.86 -56.31
CA LEU A 202 7.65 14.59 -55.76
C LEU A 202 7.90 14.50 -54.26
N ILE A 203 9.13 14.79 -53.80
CA ILE A 203 9.52 14.78 -52.38
C ILE A 203 8.70 15.78 -51.55
N GLN A 204 8.43 16.98 -52.08
CA GLN A 204 7.59 17.96 -51.40
C GLN A 204 6.16 17.43 -51.21
N GLY A 205 5.59 16.76 -52.21
CA GLY A 205 4.29 16.10 -52.06
C GLY A 205 4.30 15.01 -50.98
N VAL A 206 5.44 14.34 -50.75
CA VAL A 206 5.62 13.41 -49.63
C VAL A 206 5.60 14.13 -48.30
N ILE A 207 6.38 15.21 -48.19
CA ILE A 207 6.47 16.03 -46.99
C ILE A 207 5.07 16.53 -46.60
N ASP A 208 4.32 17.06 -47.57
CA ASP A 208 2.96 17.53 -47.35
C ASP A 208 2.03 16.39 -46.88
N GLY A 209 2.18 15.20 -47.47
CA GLY A 209 1.43 14.00 -47.08
C GLY A 209 1.78 13.48 -45.67
N VAL A 210 3.06 13.49 -45.31
CA VAL A 210 3.55 13.11 -43.98
C VAL A 210 3.17 14.14 -42.92
N GLN A 211 3.11 15.43 -43.27
CA GLN A 211 2.63 16.47 -42.37
C GLN A 211 1.13 16.28 -42.07
N LEU A 212 0.31 15.96 -43.07
CA LEU A 212 -1.10 15.62 -42.86
C LEU A 212 -1.28 14.38 -41.97
N LEU A 213 -0.41 13.38 -42.13
CA LEU A 213 -0.34 12.23 -41.23
C LEU A 213 -0.06 12.67 -39.79
N LEU A 214 0.99 13.46 -39.58
CA LEU A 214 1.38 13.93 -38.25
C LEU A 214 0.24 14.71 -37.57
N ASP A 215 -0.42 15.60 -38.32
CA ASP A 215 -1.55 16.38 -37.83
C ASP A 215 -2.73 15.48 -37.45
N SER A 216 -3.06 14.48 -38.26
CA SER A 216 -4.16 13.56 -37.99
C SER A 216 -3.88 12.66 -36.78
N LEU A 217 -2.63 12.18 -36.68
CA LEU A 217 -2.17 11.31 -35.61
C LEU A 217 -2.21 12.04 -34.26
N THR A 218 -1.72 13.28 -34.23
CA THR A 218 -1.64 14.09 -33.02
C THR A 218 -3.02 14.60 -32.59
N ASN A 219 -3.86 15.04 -33.52
CA ASN A 219 -5.15 15.63 -33.18
C ASN A 219 -6.25 14.59 -32.89
N THR A 220 -6.19 13.41 -33.51
CA THR A 220 -7.24 12.41 -33.40
C THR A 220 -6.81 11.25 -32.49
N LEU A 221 -5.74 10.54 -32.85
CA LEU A 221 -5.36 9.33 -32.13
C LEU A 221 -4.77 9.64 -30.75
N VAL A 222 -3.76 10.52 -30.68
CA VAL A 222 -3.13 10.90 -29.41
C VAL A 222 -4.17 11.51 -28.47
N ALA A 223 -5.04 12.39 -28.96
CA ALA A 223 -6.09 13.00 -28.16
C ALA A 223 -7.10 11.97 -27.63
N ALA A 224 -7.57 11.04 -28.46
CA ALA A 224 -8.52 10.01 -28.05
C ALA A 224 -7.93 9.07 -26.98
N VAL A 225 -6.70 8.62 -27.18
CA VAL A 225 -5.98 7.74 -26.22
C VAL A 225 -5.67 8.48 -24.92
N THR A 226 -5.23 9.74 -25.00
CA THR A 226 -4.95 10.56 -23.81
C THR A 226 -6.22 10.78 -22.99
N ASN A 227 -7.35 11.10 -23.63
CA ASN A 227 -8.63 11.27 -22.93
C ASN A 227 -9.08 9.97 -22.23
N LEU A 228 -8.87 8.81 -22.87
CA LEU A 228 -9.15 7.50 -22.25
C LEU A 228 -8.28 7.28 -21.00
N ILE A 229 -6.96 7.52 -21.13
CA ILE A 229 -6.00 7.36 -20.04
C ILE A 229 -6.36 8.28 -18.87
N ASP A 230 -6.57 9.58 -19.14
CA ASP A 230 -6.86 10.57 -18.12
C ASP A 230 -8.19 10.29 -17.42
N GLY A 231 -9.20 9.83 -18.16
CA GLY A 231 -10.49 9.41 -17.59
C GLY A 231 -10.34 8.26 -16.59
N LEU A 232 -9.56 7.24 -16.93
CA LEU A 232 -9.32 6.09 -16.05
C LEU A 232 -8.43 6.45 -14.86
N LEU A 233 -7.34 7.19 -15.09
CA LEU A 233 -6.44 7.62 -14.01
C LEU A 233 -7.17 8.51 -13.00
N THR A 234 -8.02 9.44 -13.47
CA THR A 234 -8.79 10.30 -12.57
C THR A 234 -9.72 9.50 -11.66
N THR A 235 -10.31 8.41 -12.17
CA THR A 235 -11.14 7.49 -11.38
C THR A 235 -10.32 6.75 -10.33
N LEU A 236 -9.13 6.25 -10.69
CA LEU A 236 -8.32 5.37 -9.85
C LEU A 236 -7.46 6.12 -8.81
N VAL A 237 -6.97 7.33 -9.12
CA VAL A 237 -6.08 8.11 -8.24
C VAL A 237 -6.75 8.53 -6.93
N ASN A 238 -8.08 8.57 -6.89
CA ASN A 238 -8.82 8.91 -5.67
C ASN A 238 -8.78 7.79 -4.61
N VAL A 239 -8.42 6.57 -5.00
CA VAL A 239 -8.38 5.41 -4.10
C VAL A 239 -7.07 5.42 -3.31
N ASN A 240 -7.14 5.77 -2.02
CA ASN A 240 -5.95 5.84 -1.17
C ASN A 240 -5.63 4.50 -0.50
N CYS A 241 -4.74 3.73 -1.13
CA CYS A 241 -4.28 2.44 -0.63
C CYS A 241 -3.23 2.53 0.50
N THR A 242 -2.64 3.71 0.76
CA THR A 242 -1.39 3.82 1.53
C THR A 242 -1.54 3.80 3.06
N ASN A 243 -2.74 3.95 3.62
CA ASN A 243 -2.98 3.98 5.08
C ASN A 243 -4.42 3.57 5.44
N SER A 244 -4.95 2.55 4.76
CA SER A 244 -6.35 2.14 4.91
C SER A 244 -6.55 0.91 5.78
N CYS A 245 -5.45 0.26 6.16
CA CYS A 245 -5.49 -0.90 7.01
C CYS A 245 -5.55 -0.49 8.48
N ILE A 246 -6.56 -1.03 9.16
CA ILE A 246 -6.73 -0.86 10.59
C ILE A 246 -6.61 -2.23 11.25
N PHE A 247 -5.98 -2.31 12.42
CA PHE A 247 -6.09 -3.50 13.25
C PHE A 247 -6.51 -3.16 14.68
N LYS A 248 -7.26 -4.08 15.28
CA LYS A 248 -7.65 -4.04 16.68
C LYS A 248 -7.08 -5.26 17.39
N LEU A 249 -6.50 -5.04 18.56
CA LEU A 249 -6.07 -6.11 19.45
C LEU A 249 -7.28 -6.90 19.96
N ILE A 250 -7.16 -8.22 19.96
CA ILE A 250 -8.19 -9.11 20.51
C ILE A 250 -7.66 -9.85 21.73
N GLY A 251 -8.55 -10.08 22.69
CA GLY A 251 -8.23 -10.80 23.92
C GLY A 251 -8.25 -12.32 23.72
N ASN A 252 -7.57 -13.03 24.63
CA ASN A 252 -7.79 -14.46 24.80
C ASN A 252 -9.15 -14.73 25.48
N ALA A 253 -9.49 -16.01 25.68
CA ALA A 253 -10.70 -16.44 26.38
C ALA A 253 -10.80 -15.92 27.84
N GLU A 254 -9.69 -15.45 28.41
CA GLU A 254 -9.60 -14.89 29.77
C GLU A 254 -9.76 -13.36 29.76
N GLY A 255 -10.01 -12.74 28.59
CA GLY A 255 -10.21 -11.30 28.44
C GLY A 255 -8.92 -10.47 28.49
N THR A 256 -7.75 -11.10 28.47
CA THR A 256 -6.47 -10.37 28.43
C THR A 256 -6.03 -10.12 26.98
N CYS A 257 -5.69 -8.86 26.67
CA CYS A 257 -5.20 -8.48 25.34
C CYS A 257 -3.87 -9.16 25.06
N LEU A 258 -3.71 -9.74 23.87
CA LEU A 258 -2.48 -10.40 23.45
C LEU A 258 -1.67 -9.43 22.57
N THR A 259 -0.90 -8.56 23.23
CA THR A 259 -0.11 -7.50 22.57
C THR A 259 1.18 -8.03 21.91
N GLY A 260 1.47 -9.33 22.03
CA GLY A 260 2.75 -9.89 21.61
C GLY A 260 3.86 -9.78 22.66
N ARG A 261 3.61 -9.11 23.79
CA ARG A 261 4.59 -8.85 24.84
C ARG A 261 4.01 -9.10 26.23
N LYS A 262 4.82 -9.64 27.15
CA LYS A 262 4.47 -9.78 28.57
C LYS A 262 5.70 -9.53 29.43
N LEU A 263 5.53 -8.68 30.44
CA LEU A 263 6.51 -8.48 31.49
C LEU A 263 6.25 -9.49 32.61
N ILE A 264 7.28 -10.26 32.94
CA ILE A 264 7.32 -11.13 34.10
C ILE A 264 8.15 -10.43 35.16
N ILE A 265 7.53 -10.18 36.31
CA ILE A 265 8.16 -9.55 37.45
C ILE A 265 8.24 -10.59 38.55
N GLU A 266 9.45 -10.99 38.90
CA GLU A 266 9.73 -11.85 40.05
C GLU A 266 10.28 -10.95 41.15
N GLY A 267 9.75 -11.12 42.36
CA GLY A 267 10.17 -10.30 43.47
C GLY A 267 9.88 -10.93 44.82
N THR A 268 10.34 -10.25 45.86
CA THR A 268 10.18 -10.68 47.24
C THR A 268 9.64 -9.54 48.08
N LEU A 269 8.49 -9.75 48.70
CA LEU A 269 7.92 -8.86 49.71
C LEU A 269 8.56 -9.18 51.07
N LYS A 270 9.46 -8.31 51.51
CA LYS A 270 10.10 -8.38 52.83
C LYS A 270 9.28 -7.63 53.85
N GLN A 271 8.98 -8.27 54.97
CA GLN A 271 8.16 -7.72 56.03
C GLN A 271 8.86 -7.89 57.37
N LYS A 272 8.86 -6.84 58.18
CA LYS A 272 9.33 -6.88 59.56
C LYS A 272 8.20 -6.37 60.46
N ILE A 273 7.76 -7.23 61.36
CA ILE A 273 6.76 -6.89 62.37
C ILE A 273 7.49 -6.72 63.69
N VAL A 274 7.36 -5.54 64.28
CA VAL A 274 7.85 -5.21 65.62
C VAL A 274 6.68 -5.27 66.58
N TYR A 275 6.85 -5.98 67.70
CA TYR A 275 5.78 -6.23 68.65
C TYR A 275 6.31 -6.34 70.08
N THR A 276 5.45 -6.01 71.04
CA THR A 276 5.71 -6.16 72.46
C THR A 276 5.35 -7.58 72.90
N ALA A 277 6.25 -8.22 73.64
CA ALA A 277 6.10 -9.60 74.09
C ALA A 277 5.19 -9.72 75.33
N GLU A 278 4.32 -10.72 75.34
CA GLU A 278 3.45 -11.06 76.48
C GLU A 278 4.24 -11.83 77.56
N VAL A 279 5.10 -11.12 78.26
CA VAL A 279 5.93 -11.60 79.37
C VAL A 279 6.01 -10.54 80.47
N ASP A 280 6.31 -10.93 81.71
CA ASP A 280 6.33 -10.02 82.88
C ASP A 280 7.23 -8.79 82.71
N VAL A 281 8.30 -8.91 81.91
CA VAL A 281 9.17 -7.80 81.51
C VAL A 281 8.91 -7.49 80.04
N GLN A 282 8.03 -6.52 79.77
CA GLN A 282 7.64 -6.08 78.42
C GLN A 282 8.88 -5.72 77.60
N SER A 283 9.27 -6.65 76.74
CA SER A 283 10.41 -6.54 75.84
C SER A 283 9.92 -6.46 74.40
N VAL A 284 10.61 -5.67 73.58
CA VAL A 284 10.25 -5.49 72.16
C VAL A 284 10.99 -6.52 71.31
N HIS A 285 10.24 -7.23 70.48
CA HIS A 285 10.76 -8.25 69.57
C HIS A 285 10.42 -7.90 68.13
N SER A 286 11.10 -8.56 67.19
CA SER A 286 10.72 -8.51 65.79
C SER A 286 10.74 -9.90 65.16
N ALA A 287 9.82 -10.09 64.22
CA ALA A 287 9.73 -11.23 63.34
C ALA A 287 9.83 -10.76 61.89
N ASN A 288 10.68 -11.43 61.10
CA ASN A 288 10.91 -11.11 59.70
C ASN A 288 10.28 -12.19 58.82
N TYR A 289 9.69 -11.77 57.71
CA TYR A 289 9.02 -12.63 56.75
C TYR A 289 9.40 -12.23 55.34
N GLU A 290 9.58 -13.22 54.49
CA GLU A 290 9.83 -13.01 53.07
C GLU A 290 8.77 -13.81 52.30
N VAL A 291 8.06 -13.13 51.41
CA VAL A 291 7.05 -13.75 50.55
C VAL A 291 7.45 -13.50 49.10
N PRO A 292 7.90 -14.52 48.37
CA PRO A 292 8.15 -14.39 46.94
C PRO A 292 6.81 -14.18 46.21
N PHE A 293 6.84 -13.39 45.15
CA PHE A 293 5.72 -13.19 44.26
C PHE A 293 6.19 -13.22 42.81
N ILE A 294 5.24 -13.54 41.93
CA ILE A 294 5.37 -13.37 40.49
C ILE A 294 4.16 -12.59 40.01
N ALA A 295 4.40 -11.54 39.23
CA ALA A 295 3.38 -10.73 38.61
C ALA A 295 3.58 -10.72 37.09
N PHE A 296 2.46 -10.65 36.36
CA PHE A 296 2.44 -10.59 34.90
C PHE A 296 1.76 -9.29 34.49
N ILE A 297 2.48 -8.44 33.76
CA ILE A 297 1.94 -7.21 33.19
C ILE A 297 1.92 -7.38 31.67
N ILE A 298 0.78 -7.04 31.06
CA ILE A 298 0.67 -6.93 29.60
C ILE A 298 0.95 -5.47 29.25
N PRO A 299 2.17 -5.11 28.82
CA PRO A 299 2.41 -3.77 28.30
C PRO A 299 1.64 -3.59 26.99
N TYR A 300 1.11 -2.40 26.76
CA TYR A 300 0.60 -2.03 25.43
C TYR A 300 1.74 -2.17 24.43
N ALA A 301 1.46 -2.84 23.31
CA ALA A 301 2.45 -2.94 22.24
C ALA A 301 2.61 -1.59 21.55
N LYS A 302 3.86 -1.15 21.43
CA LYS A 302 4.26 -0.16 20.45
C LYS A 302 4.47 -0.92 19.13
N PHE A 303 3.99 -0.34 18.05
CA PHE A 303 4.06 -0.93 16.72
C PHE A 303 4.85 0.01 15.81
N GLU A 304 5.73 -0.55 14.99
CA GLU A 304 6.49 0.25 14.04
C GLU A 304 5.56 0.75 12.93
N GLY A 305 5.63 2.04 12.60
CA GLY A 305 4.83 2.63 11.52
C GLY A 305 3.33 2.69 11.76
N ALA A 306 2.82 2.27 12.92
CA ALA A 306 1.39 2.29 13.22
C ALA A 306 1.01 3.37 14.24
N THR A 307 -0.16 3.97 14.06
CA THR A 307 -0.67 5.05 14.91
C THR A 307 -1.99 4.64 15.56
N TYR A 308 -2.07 4.74 16.89
CA TYR A 308 -3.32 4.49 17.62
C TYR A 308 -4.32 5.62 17.38
N GLN A 309 -5.57 5.25 17.11
CA GLN A 309 -6.68 6.16 16.90
C GLN A 309 -7.95 5.62 17.57
N GLU A 310 -8.79 6.53 18.05
CA GLU A 310 -10.08 6.22 18.65
C GLU A 310 -11.21 6.59 17.71
N ASN A 311 -12.31 5.85 17.82
CA ASN A 311 -13.54 6.08 17.06
C ASN A 311 -13.34 6.02 15.53
N ILE A 312 -12.55 5.05 15.06
CA ILE A 312 -12.33 4.80 13.64
C ILE A 312 -13.53 4.02 13.09
N GLU A 313 -14.11 4.51 11.99
CA GLU A 313 -15.15 3.79 11.27
C GLU A 313 -14.53 2.80 10.28
N VAL A 314 -14.84 1.53 10.46
CA VAL A 314 -14.30 0.43 9.65
C VAL A 314 -15.40 -0.46 9.13
N TYR A 315 -15.18 -1.07 7.97
CA TYR A 315 -16.08 -2.09 7.45
C TYR A 315 -15.92 -3.41 8.22
N ASP A 316 -17.02 -4.00 8.67
CA ASP A 316 -17.06 -5.35 9.24
C ASP A 316 -17.93 -6.29 8.39
N PRO A 317 -17.35 -7.36 7.79
CA PRO A 317 -18.09 -8.30 6.96
C PRO A 317 -19.16 -9.09 7.72
N VAL A 318 -19.10 -9.09 9.06
CA VAL A 318 -20.10 -9.77 9.90
C VAL A 318 -21.40 -8.97 9.97
N THR A 319 -21.29 -7.65 10.09
CA THR A 319 -22.45 -6.74 10.13
C THR A 319 -22.84 -6.22 8.75
N ASP A 320 -21.99 -6.45 7.75
CA ASP A 320 -22.12 -5.94 6.39
C ASP A 320 -22.32 -4.42 6.36
N GLY A 321 -21.44 -3.71 7.06
CA GLY A 321 -21.56 -2.28 7.26
C GLY A 321 -20.54 -1.71 8.23
N PRO A 322 -20.64 -0.40 8.51
CA PRO A 322 -19.68 0.28 9.36
C PRO A 322 -19.84 -0.14 10.82
N ILE A 323 -18.70 -0.34 11.49
CA ILE A 323 -18.60 -0.38 12.94
C ILE A 323 -17.55 0.62 13.41
N VAL A 324 -17.68 1.08 14.65
CA VAL A 324 -16.70 1.97 15.27
C VAL A 324 -15.76 1.19 16.16
N ILE A 325 -14.46 1.34 15.95
CA ILE A 325 -13.42 0.69 16.75
C ILE A 325 -12.34 1.67 17.23
N ASN A 326 -11.66 1.29 18.31
CA ASN A 326 -10.37 1.86 18.67
C ASN A 326 -9.28 0.87 18.25
N GLY A 327 -8.26 1.36 17.56
CA GLY A 327 -7.28 0.50 16.93
C GLY A 327 -6.08 1.27 16.41
N TYR A 328 -5.30 0.61 15.55
CA TYR A 328 -4.08 1.16 14.97
C TYR A 328 -4.24 1.25 13.47
N ASN A 329 -3.99 2.43 12.93
CA ASN A 329 -3.82 2.67 11.50
C ASN A 329 -2.37 2.33 11.11
N TYR A 330 -2.17 1.60 10.02
CA TYR A 330 -0.86 1.19 9.54
C TYR A 330 -0.82 1.08 8.02
N ASP A 331 0.40 1.09 7.48
CA ASP A 331 0.67 0.81 6.07
C ASP A 331 0.50 -0.68 5.78
N CYS A 332 -0.44 -1.01 4.89
CA CYS A 332 -0.75 -2.38 4.50
C CYS A 332 0.47 -3.13 3.94
N GLU A 333 1.37 -2.43 3.23
CA GLU A 333 2.54 -3.02 2.58
C GLU A 333 3.63 -3.40 3.58
N LEU A 334 3.84 -2.57 4.60
CA LEU A 334 4.82 -2.83 5.65
C LEU A 334 4.35 -3.90 6.64
N GLY A 335 3.03 -4.11 6.73
CA GLY A 335 2.43 -5.05 7.65
C GLY A 335 2.48 -4.58 9.11
N ILE A 336 2.20 -5.50 10.04
CA ILE A 336 2.16 -5.18 11.47
C ILE A 336 3.42 -5.72 12.14
N ASN A 337 4.28 -4.82 12.59
CA ASN A 337 5.49 -5.16 13.34
C ASN A 337 5.43 -4.65 14.78
N VAL A 338 5.68 -5.53 15.75
CA VAL A 338 5.74 -5.17 17.19
C VAL A 338 7.14 -4.64 17.47
N ASP A 339 7.24 -3.42 18.00
CA ASP A 339 8.52 -2.86 18.43
C ASP A 339 8.99 -3.61 19.68
N LEU A 340 10.03 -4.45 19.53
CA LEU A 340 10.61 -5.22 20.64
C LEU A 340 11.77 -4.48 21.33
N CYS A 341 12.19 -3.32 20.82
CA CYS A 341 13.36 -2.57 21.32
C CYS A 341 13.00 -1.53 22.38
N GLU A 342 11.75 -1.48 22.81
CA GLU A 342 11.29 -0.58 23.85
C GLU A 342 11.79 -1.00 25.24
N GLU A 343 12.50 -0.11 25.92
CA GLU A 343 12.93 -0.31 27.31
C GLU A 343 11.80 0.09 28.27
N PHE A 344 11.44 -0.81 29.19
CA PHE A 344 10.46 -0.54 30.24
C PHE A 344 11.17 -0.21 31.56
N ASN A 345 10.78 0.90 32.20
CA ASN A 345 11.14 1.17 33.59
C ASN A 345 10.01 0.67 34.50
N ILE A 346 10.32 -0.22 35.43
CA ILE A 346 9.36 -0.74 36.42
C ILE A 346 9.66 -0.13 37.78
N GLU A 347 8.69 0.63 38.28
CA GLU A 347 8.72 1.17 39.63
C GLU A 347 7.81 0.36 40.54
N LYS A 348 8.20 0.25 41.81
CA LYS A 348 7.47 -0.50 42.83
C LYS A 348 6.77 0.46 43.78
N CYS A 349 5.49 0.25 44.04
CA CYS A 349 4.75 1.05 45.01
C CYS A 349 4.06 0.15 46.04
N ILE A 350 4.21 0.48 47.33
CA ILE A 350 3.38 -0.12 48.38
C ILE A 350 2.30 0.90 48.69
N GLU A 351 1.06 0.58 48.31
CA GLU A 351 -0.07 1.48 48.46
C GLU A 351 -0.67 1.40 49.86
N ASP A 352 -0.84 0.19 50.40
CA ASP A 352 -1.48 -0.03 51.70
C ASP A 352 -0.83 -1.18 52.48
N ILE A 353 -0.81 -1.04 53.80
CA ILE A 353 -0.31 -2.03 54.77
C ILE A 353 -1.31 -2.11 55.92
N TYR A 354 -2.06 -3.20 55.99
CA TYR A 354 -2.98 -3.50 57.07
C TYR A 354 -2.60 -4.78 57.82
N VAL A 355 -2.35 -4.67 59.12
CA VAL A 355 -1.87 -5.77 59.95
C VAL A 355 -2.50 -5.70 61.34
N TYR A 356 -2.93 -6.84 61.87
CA TYR A 356 -3.35 -6.96 63.27
C TYR A 356 -3.13 -8.39 63.81
N ALA A 357 -2.98 -8.52 65.14
CA ALA A 357 -2.86 -9.83 65.79
C ALA A 357 -4.22 -10.53 65.82
N LEU A 358 -4.28 -11.76 65.28
CA LEU A 358 -5.46 -12.62 65.39
C LEU A 358 -5.50 -13.30 66.77
N ASP A 359 -4.32 -13.67 67.26
CA ASP A 359 -4.06 -14.14 68.61
C ASP A 359 -2.58 -13.95 68.95
N LYS A 360 -2.15 -14.52 70.09
CA LYS A 360 -0.78 -14.45 70.63
C LYS A 360 0.31 -14.93 69.68
N ARG A 361 -0.01 -15.74 68.67
CA ARG A 361 0.96 -16.38 67.77
C ARG A 361 0.67 -16.18 66.28
N ARG A 362 -0.49 -15.64 65.92
CA ARG A 362 -0.93 -15.49 64.53
C ARG A 362 -1.28 -14.04 64.22
N ILE A 363 -0.82 -13.58 63.07
CA ILE A 363 -1.01 -12.22 62.58
C ILE A 363 -1.76 -12.27 61.25
N PHE A 364 -2.83 -11.49 61.14
CA PHE A 364 -3.46 -11.19 59.87
C PHE A 364 -2.68 -10.07 59.17
N LYS A 365 -2.49 -10.22 57.86
CA LYS A 365 -1.89 -9.19 57.01
C LYS A 365 -2.65 -9.06 55.70
N ASN A 366 -2.74 -7.83 55.23
CA ASN A 366 -3.09 -7.46 53.88
C ASN A 366 -2.13 -6.34 53.43
N ILE A 367 -1.43 -6.55 52.32
CA ILE A 367 -0.50 -5.56 51.77
C ILE A 367 -0.79 -5.47 50.28
N THR A 368 -1.04 -4.25 49.80
CA THR A 368 -1.27 -3.96 48.39
C THR A 368 0.02 -3.44 47.76
N VAL A 369 0.46 -4.11 46.70
CA VAL A 369 1.63 -3.72 45.90
C VAL A 369 1.11 -3.37 44.50
N PHE A 370 1.52 -2.20 44.00
CA PHE A 370 1.22 -1.72 42.66
C PHE A 370 2.50 -1.65 41.82
#